data_AF-A0A9X2W3P2-F1
#
_entry.id   AF-A0A9X2W3P2-F1
#
_cell.length_a   1.000
_cell.length_b   1.000
_cell.length_c   1.000
_cell.angle_alpha   90.00
_cell.angle_beta   90.00
_cell.angle_gamma   90.00
#
_symmetry.space_group_name_H-M   'P 1'
#
loop_
_entity.id
_entity.type
_entity.pdbx_description
1 polymer ?
#
loop_
_entity_poly.entity_id
_entity_poly.type
_entity_poly.pdbx_seq_one_letter_code
_entity_poly.pdbx_strand_id
1 'polypeptide(L)'
;GISVSGASGMSASQMVAGNAMANAANALTGMSGSQGHAEGTTSSAISGGSIVIRDKDKQKQDVADLSRDVENANGSIAPIFDKEKEQQRLKEAQVISQISGQMSNIVMTLGETE
;
A
#
# COMPACT_ATOMS: atom_id res chain seq x y z
N GLY A 1 4.51 45.75 6.21
CA GLY A 1 5.83 45.16 6.44
C GLY A 1 5.62 43.83 7.12
N ILE A 2 6.20 42.77 6.59
CA ILE A 2 6.19 41.44 7.21
C ILE A 2 7.40 41.37 8.15
N SER A 3 7.14 41.35 9.46
CA SER A 3 8.15 41.26 10.50
C SER A 3 8.49 39.80 10.78
N VAL A 4 9.75 39.42 10.57
CA VAL A 4 10.33 38.14 11.03
C VAL A 4 10.97 38.39 12.41
N SER A 5 10.17 38.26 13.46
CA SER A 5 10.66 38.35 14.84
C SER A 5 10.76 36.94 15.41
N GLY A 6 11.95 36.35 15.28
CA GLY A 6 12.27 35.03 15.84
C GLY A 6 13.37 34.26 15.11
N ALA A 7 14.29 34.93 14.40
CA ALA A 7 15.44 34.27 13.79
C ALA A 7 16.66 34.35 14.73
N SER A 8 16.59 33.63 15.85
CA SER A 8 17.76 33.34 16.67
C SER A 8 18.59 32.28 15.96
N GLY A 9 19.47 32.69 15.05
CA GLY A 9 20.69 31.96 14.68
C GLY A 9 20.55 30.51 14.20
N MET A 10 19.60 30.20 13.30
CA MET A 10 19.69 28.93 12.56
C MET A 10 20.85 29.06 11.56
N SER A 11 21.95 28.35 11.81
CA SER A 11 23.09 28.31 10.88
C SER A 11 22.65 27.74 9.53
N ALA A 12 23.40 28.07 8.46
CA ALA A 12 23.14 27.51 7.12
C ALA A 12 23.07 25.96 7.16
N SER A 13 23.88 25.33 8.02
CA SER A 13 23.86 23.89 8.28
C SER A 13 22.54 23.41 8.89
N GLN A 14 21.93 24.19 9.78
CA GLN A 14 20.64 23.87 10.40
C GLN A 14 19.46 24.05 9.42
N MET A 15 19.58 24.99 8.46
CA MET A 15 18.62 25.14 7.36
C MET A 15 18.71 23.96 6.37
N VAL A 16 19.93 23.54 6.01
CA VAL A 16 20.15 22.38 5.13
C VAL A 16 19.66 21.09 5.79
N ALA A 17 19.96 20.89 7.09
CA ALA A 17 19.48 19.74 7.86
C ALA A 17 17.95 19.71 7.96
N GLY A 18 17.31 20.87 8.22
CA GLY A 18 15.85 20.97 8.25
C GLY A 18 15.21 20.64 6.89
N ASN A 19 15.80 21.11 5.79
CA ASN A 19 15.29 20.85 4.45
C ASN A 19 15.50 19.38 4.01
N ALA A 20 16.63 18.78 4.39
CA ALA A 20 16.90 17.36 4.16
C ALA A 20 15.93 16.46 4.94
N MET A 21 15.67 16.78 6.21
CA MET A 21 14.72 16.05 7.05
C MET A 21 13.29 16.17 6.53
N ALA A 22 12.87 17.35 6.07
CA ALA A 22 11.56 17.56 5.46
C ALA A 22 11.38 16.73 4.17
N ASN A 23 12.40 16.69 3.31
CA ASN A 23 12.37 15.89 2.08
C ASN A 23 12.38 14.39 2.37
N ALA A 24 13.18 13.93 3.35
CA ALA A 24 13.20 12.54 3.79
C ALA A 24 11.85 12.11 4.39
N ALA A 25 11.22 12.97 5.20
CA ALA A 25 9.89 12.72 5.75
C ALA A 25 8.83 12.62 4.63
N ASN A 26 8.90 13.46 3.61
CA ASN A 26 8.00 13.39 2.46
C ASN A 26 8.22 12.13 1.61
N ALA A 27 9.47 11.74 1.35
CA ALA A 27 9.79 10.51 0.64
C ALA A 27 9.32 9.26 1.41
N LEU A 28 9.53 9.23 2.74
CA LEU A 28 9.09 8.15 3.61
C LEU A 28 7.56 8.04 3.66
N THR A 29 6.86 9.18 3.72
CA THR A 29 5.39 9.23 3.69
C THR A 29 4.83 8.75 2.35
N GLY A 30 5.46 9.13 1.23
CA GLY A 30 5.11 8.61 -0.11
C GLY A 30 5.36 7.11 -0.27
N MET A 31 6.36 6.57 0.43
CA MET A 31 6.65 5.13 0.48
C MET A 31 5.79 4.35 1.49
N SER A 32 4.96 4.98 2.32
CA SER A 32 4.12 4.28 3.31
C SER A 32 2.76 3.82 2.76
N GLY A 33 2.36 4.27 1.58
CA GLY A 33 1.09 3.86 0.96
C GLY A 33 1.27 2.66 0.02
N SER A 34 0.95 1.45 0.48
CA SER A 34 0.54 0.36 -0.43
C SER A 34 -0.87 -0.02 -0.02
N GLN A 35 -1.87 0.67 -0.58
CA GLN A 35 -3.28 0.36 -0.36
C GLN A 35 -3.77 -0.44 -1.56
N GLY A 36 -3.57 -1.75 -1.50
CA GLY A 36 -4.20 -2.69 -2.43
C GLY A 36 -5.62 -2.97 -1.95
N HIS A 37 -6.62 -2.59 -2.74
CA HIS A 37 -8.00 -3.05 -2.57
C HIS A 37 -8.23 -4.19 -3.55
N ALA A 38 -8.50 -5.39 -3.05
CA ALA A 38 -9.23 -6.37 -3.85
C ALA A 38 -10.56 -6.65 -3.17
N GLU A 39 -11.60 -6.36 -3.92
CA GLU A 39 -12.96 -6.74 -3.61
C GLU A 39 -13.31 -8.00 -4.41
N GLY A 40 -14.09 -8.88 -3.81
CA GLY A 40 -14.63 -10.05 -4.50
C GLY A 40 -15.98 -10.43 -3.95
N THR A 41 -16.83 -10.96 -4.84
CA THR A 41 -18.16 -11.43 -4.49
C THR A 41 -18.07 -12.90 -4.10
N THR A 42 -18.50 -13.24 -2.88
CA THR A 42 -18.71 -14.65 -2.50
C THR A 42 -20.05 -15.10 -3.06
N SER A 43 -20.03 -16.04 -4.00
CA SER A 43 -21.24 -16.71 -4.49
C SER A 43 -21.35 -18.09 -3.83
N SER A 44 -22.49 -18.74 -3.99
CA SER A 44 -22.73 -20.11 -3.48
C SER A 44 -23.54 -20.87 -4.50
N ALA A 45 -23.22 -22.16 -4.69
CA ALA A 45 -23.93 -23.03 -5.61
C ALA A 45 -24.22 -24.38 -4.95
N ILE A 46 -25.29 -25.04 -5.41
CA ILE A 46 -25.69 -26.36 -4.94
C ILE A 46 -25.33 -27.39 -6.00
N SER A 47 -24.55 -28.39 -5.62
CA SER A 47 -24.19 -29.50 -6.52
C SER A 47 -25.42 -30.21 -7.07
N GLY A 48 -25.29 -30.80 -8.26
CA GLY A 48 -26.38 -31.47 -8.95
C GLY A 48 -27.03 -32.56 -8.10
N GLY A 49 -28.25 -32.31 -7.63
CA GLY A 49 -29.06 -33.25 -6.86
C GLY A 49 -30.55 -32.95 -6.91
N SER A 50 -31.36 -33.85 -6.33
CA SER A 50 -32.81 -33.68 -6.18
C SER A 50 -33.13 -32.84 -4.94
N ILE A 51 -33.98 -31.83 -5.09
CA ILE A 51 -34.39 -30.92 -4.01
C ILE A 51 -35.86 -31.22 -3.67
N VAL A 52 -36.12 -31.56 -2.41
CA VAL A 52 -37.49 -31.85 -1.92
C VAL A 52 -37.98 -30.69 -1.07
N ILE A 53 -38.98 -29.97 -1.55
CA ILE A 53 -39.64 -28.89 -0.81
C ILE A 53 -40.81 -29.48 -0.01
N ARG A 54 -40.77 -29.34 1.33
CA ARG A 54 -41.80 -29.87 2.24
C ARG A 54 -42.97 -28.92 2.45
N ASP A 55 -42.69 -27.62 2.54
CA ASP A 55 -43.68 -26.55 2.69
C ASP A 55 -43.59 -25.63 1.46
N LYS A 56 -44.36 -25.96 0.43
CA LYS A 56 -44.33 -25.24 -0.85
C LYS A 56 -44.93 -23.84 -0.75
N ASP A 57 -45.91 -23.65 0.13
CA ASP A 57 -46.67 -22.40 0.25
C ASP A 57 -45.83 -21.26 0.86
N LYS A 58 -44.79 -21.60 1.63
CA LYS A 58 -43.84 -20.64 2.21
C LYS A 58 -42.51 -20.55 1.46
N GLN A 59 -42.36 -21.27 0.36
CA GLN A 59 -41.15 -21.21 -0.45
C GLN A 59 -41.09 -19.85 -1.17
N LYS A 60 -40.11 -19.02 -0.81
CA LYS A 60 -39.95 -17.68 -1.40
C LYS A 60 -39.06 -17.64 -2.63
N GLN A 61 -38.13 -18.59 -2.76
CA GLN A 61 -37.13 -18.61 -3.83
C GLN A 61 -37.41 -19.77 -4.80
N ASP A 62 -37.35 -19.48 -6.09
CA ASP A 62 -37.44 -20.52 -7.11
C ASP A 62 -36.19 -21.42 -7.02
N VAL A 63 -36.42 -22.72 -7.04
CA VAL A 63 -35.38 -23.73 -7.02
C VAL A 63 -34.70 -23.87 -8.38
N ALA A 64 -35.39 -23.48 -9.47
CA ALA A 64 -34.81 -23.47 -10.82
C ALA A 64 -33.73 -22.38 -10.97
N ASP A 65 -33.85 -21.26 -10.25
CA ASP A 65 -32.92 -20.13 -10.30
C ASP A 65 -31.66 -20.35 -9.45
N LEU A 66 -31.57 -21.47 -8.75
CA LEU A 66 -30.44 -21.76 -7.88
C LEU A 66 -29.22 -22.18 -8.69
N SER A 67 -28.09 -21.49 -8.47
CA SER A 67 -26.83 -21.82 -9.14
C SER A 67 -26.44 -23.28 -8.88
N ARG A 68 -26.19 -24.03 -9.96
CA ARG A 68 -25.61 -25.38 -9.93
C ARG A 68 -24.14 -25.42 -10.33
N ASP A 69 -23.57 -24.26 -10.62
CA ASP A 69 -22.18 -24.10 -11.01
C ASP A 69 -21.31 -23.98 -9.76
N VAL A 70 -20.92 -25.14 -9.21
CA VAL A 70 -20.04 -25.22 -8.03
C VAL A 70 -18.62 -24.77 -8.38
N GLU A 71 -18.19 -24.96 -9.64
CA GLU A 71 -16.85 -24.61 -10.10
C GLU A 71 -16.61 -23.10 -10.05
N ASN A 72 -17.61 -22.29 -10.39
CA ASN A 72 -17.53 -20.82 -10.35
C ASN A 72 -18.26 -20.20 -9.14
N ALA A 73 -18.66 -20.99 -8.15
CA ALA A 73 -19.35 -20.48 -6.96
C ALA A 73 -18.45 -19.57 -6.11
N ASN A 74 -17.14 -19.80 -6.11
CA ASN A 74 -16.21 -18.89 -5.45
C ASN A 74 -15.67 -17.89 -6.48
N GLY A 75 -16.12 -16.63 -6.41
CA GLY A 75 -15.52 -15.57 -7.21
C GLY A 75 -14.04 -15.44 -6.90
N SER A 76 -13.19 -15.37 -7.93
CA SER A 76 -11.76 -15.15 -7.73
C SER A 76 -11.53 -13.70 -7.25
N ILE A 77 -10.84 -13.55 -6.12
CA ILE A 77 -10.34 -12.25 -5.66
C ILE A 77 -9.02 -12.00 -6.41
N ALA A 78 -8.90 -10.84 -7.08
CA ALA A 78 -7.63 -10.46 -7.69
C ALA A 78 -6.53 -10.42 -6.62
N PRO A 79 -5.30 -10.89 -6.91
CA PRO A 79 -4.23 -10.89 -5.91
C PRO A 79 -3.96 -9.45 -5.44
N ILE A 80 -4.19 -9.18 -4.16
CA ILE A 80 -3.96 -7.88 -3.49
C ILE A 80 -2.48 -7.49 -3.42
N PHE A 81 -1.59 -8.44 -3.68
CA PHE A 81 -0.16 -8.30 -3.48
C PHE A 81 0.59 -8.79 -4.72
N ASP A 82 1.20 -7.85 -5.44
CA ASP A 82 2.12 -8.17 -6.52
C ASP A 82 3.53 -8.30 -5.95
N LYS A 83 4.02 -9.55 -5.89
CA LYS A 83 5.35 -9.87 -5.35
C LYS A 83 6.46 -9.17 -6.11
N GLU A 84 6.36 -9.03 -7.43
CA GLU A 84 7.41 -8.42 -8.24
C GLU A 84 7.46 -6.92 -8.00
N LYS A 85 6.29 -6.27 -8.00
CA LYS A 85 6.16 -4.84 -7.70
C LYS A 85 6.66 -4.50 -6.29
N GLU A 86 6.30 -5.30 -5.29
CA GLU A 86 6.72 -5.08 -3.91
C GLU A 86 8.20 -5.42 -3.68
N GLN A 87 8.76 -6.42 -4.37
CA GLN A 87 10.19 -6.66 -4.37
C GLN A 87 10.98 -5.52 -5.02
N GLN A 88 10.46 -4.94 -6.11
CA GLN A 88 11.07 -3.78 -6.76
C GLN A 88 11.09 -2.57 -5.81
N ARG A 89 9.98 -2.33 -5.10
CA ARG A 89 9.85 -1.26 -4.09
C ARG A 89 10.87 -1.43 -2.94
N LEU A 90 11.07 -2.66 -2.47
CA LEU A 90 12.09 -2.97 -1.45
C LEU A 90 13.52 -2.77 -1.96
N LYS A 91 13.81 -3.19 -3.21
CA LYS A 91 15.13 -2.98 -3.84
C LYS A 91 15.43 -1.50 -4.00
N GLU A 92 14.45 -0.71 -4.44
CA GLU A 92 14.60 0.74 -4.60
C GLU A 92 14.86 1.43 -3.25
N ALA A 93 14.11 1.06 -2.21
CA ALA A 93 14.34 1.53 -0.84
C ALA A 93 15.77 1.22 -0.34
N GLN A 94 16.26 0.01 -0.62
CA GLN A 94 17.60 -0.42 -0.23
C GLN A 94 18.70 0.35 -1.00
N VAL A 95 18.51 0.55 -2.31
CA VAL A 95 19.44 1.32 -3.15
C VAL A 95 19.50 2.78 -2.67
N ILE A 96 18.36 3.40 -2.38
CA ILE A 96 18.30 4.76 -1.83
C ILE A 96 19.02 4.84 -0.47
N SER A 97 18.82 3.83 0.40
CA SER A 97 19.52 3.74 1.69
C SER A 97 21.05 3.64 1.54
N GLN A 98 21.54 2.84 0.58
CA GLN A 98 22.97 2.72 0.30
C GLN A 98 23.57 4.02 -0.26
N ILE A 99 22.87 4.68 -1.19
CA ILE A 99 23.32 5.96 -1.77
C ILE A 99 23.37 7.05 -0.70
N SER A 100 22.36 7.11 0.18
CA SER A 100 22.34 8.05 1.31
C SER A 100 23.53 7.85 2.26
N GLY A 101 23.88 6.59 2.57
CA GLY A 101 25.08 6.27 3.35
C GLY A 101 26.38 6.71 2.67
N GLN A 102 26.49 6.54 1.35
CA GLN A 102 27.65 7.01 0.58
C GLN A 102 27.74 8.55 0.55
N MET A 103 26.61 9.25 0.36
CA MET A 103 26.56 10.71 0.42
C MET A 103 26.87 11.27 1.80
N SER A 104 26.45 10.60 2.88
CA SER A 104 26.78 10.97 4.26
C SER A 104 28.29 10.99 4.48
N ASN A 105 29.01 9.97 3.98
CA ASN A 105 30.48 9.95 4.06
C ASN A 105 31.13 11.07 3.24
N ILE A 106 30.57 11.42 2.08
CA ILE A 106 31.08 12.51 1.23
C ILE A 106 30.84 13.88 1.87
N VAL A 107 29.66 14.11 2.45
CA VAL A 107 29.33 15.36 3.14
C VAL A 107 30.14 15.54 4.42
N MET A 108 30.39 14.47 5.19
CA MET A 108 31.27 14.52 6.36
C MET A 108 32.72 14.84 5.98
N THR A 109 33.22 14.26 4.89
CA THR A 109 34.61 14.49 4.44
C THR A 109 34.81 15.91 3.88
N LEU A 110 33.77 16.55 3.34
CA LEU A 110 33.81 17.93 2.85
C LEU A 110 33.47 18.98 3.94
N GLY A 111 32.88 18.56 5.05
CA GLY A 111 32.62 19.42 6.22
C GLY A 111 33.79 19.51 7.22
N GLU A 112 34.81 18.66 7.07
CA GLU A 112 36.05 18.68 7.87
C GLU A 112 37.17 19.51 7.21
N THR A 113 36.89 20.15 6.07
CA THR A 113 37.74 21.18 5.47
C THR A 113 37.15 22.58 5.69
N GLU A 114 37.09 23.01 6.95
CA GLU A 114 37.29 24.41 7.36
C GLU A 114 38.22 24.45 8.58
#